data_AF-A0A6N4TD74-F1
#
_entry.id   AF-A0A6N4TD74-F1
#
_cell.length_a   1.000
_cell.length_b   1.000
_cell.length_c   1.000
_cell.angle_alpha   90.00
_cell.angle_beta   90.00
_cell.angle_gamma   90.00
#
_symmetry.space_group_name_H-M   'P 1'
#
loop_
_entity.id
_entity.type
_entity.pdbx_description
1 polymer ?
#
loop_
_entity_poly.entity_id
_entity_poly.type
_entity_poly.pdbx_seq_one_letter_code
_entity_poly.pdbx_strand_id
1 'polypeptide(L)'
;MLLMKAYPQLDFSKELIAASVRNLANDAQSEGSRADYLYSMIRRAKNRDLIEKSILQKLKNKKSEIFDLSQMCDLALHFYQDGNLHAREVFLERFDKSFHDDYEFCGEEQILKMDGLQGLFKLADKIGRLPEEDWFSYEYRWYIDDFQKANPELDVFAEFENAAKENTYIQNYFKLISSTTPFKRIRRKIPSAYTVNDVEELINRPSKRVRFNRDRTRRMKQQEIIAVARNFLDEKDKLRKFRYLRFFYATRFPFDYAPLLKIASGKKNHQTMAVNNAVLALSHFSGADIRALALKKIQEERIPCEYLHLLVSNYQAGDAEMLVEIIGRAKNFDEVHLLVQGIIAIFKANPVADSKAPLEAMYYNMNCGIHRRDLVELLNDNQVLSDEILEELPYDSNDDVRKLSRKIKRQRSAVVMNQDKTV
;
A
#
# COMPACT_ATOMS: atom_id res chain seq x y z
N MET A 1 15.16 -12.10 -11.62
CA MET A 1 14.96 -12.88 -12.86
C MET A 1 15.97 -12.58 -13.97
N LEU A 2 16.14 -11.32 -14.40
CA LEU A 2 17.05 -10.97 -15.51
C LEU A 2 18.49 -11.46 -15.27
N LEU A 3 19.04 -11.24 -14.07
CA LEU A 3 20.38 -11.74 -13.69
C LEU A 3 20.48 -13.27 -13.76
N MET A 4 19.46 -14.00 -13.32
CA MET A 4 19.44 -15.48 -13.42
C MET A 4 19.45 -15.96 -14.88
N LYS A 5 18.83 -15.18 -15.79
CA LYS A 5 18.85 -15.48 -17.24
C LYS A 5 20.19 -15.15 -17.87
N ALA A 6 20.78 -14.01 -17.51
CA ALA A 6 22.06 -13.55 -18.04
C ALA A 6 23.25 -14.39 -17.53
N TYR A 7 23.15 -14.89 -16.30
CA TYR A 7 24.22 -15.62 -15.63
C TYR A 7 23.72 -16.98 -15.07
N PRO A 8 23.30 -17.92 -15.93
CA PRO A 8 22.71 -19.20 -15.50
C PRO A 8 23.67 -20.12 -14.73
N GLN A 9 24.98 -19.82 -14.74
CA GLN A 9 26.01 -20.51 -13.98
C GLN A 9 26.07 -20.07 -12.51
N LEU A 10 25.59 -18.88 -12.17
CA LEU A 10 25.63 -18.38 -10.80
C LEU A 10 24.55 -19.07 -9.94
N ASP A 11 24.91 -19.38 -8.71
CA ASP A 11 23.98 -19.95 -7.74
C ASP A 11 23.34 -18.83 -6.90
N PHE A 12 22.04 -18.63 -7.09
CA PHE A 12 21.22 -17.64 -6.36
C PHE A 12 20.45 -18.26 -5.19
N SER A 13 20.78 -19.49 -4.77
CA SER A 13 20.03 -20.21 -3.73
C SER A 13 19.99 -19.43 -2.42
N LYS A 14 21.09 -18.80 -2.02
CA LYS A 14 21.18 -18.03 -0.78
C LYS A 14 20.22 -16.84 -0.80
N GLU A 15 20.22 -16.09 -1.89
CA GLU A 15 19.39 -14.91 -2.09
C GLU A 15 17.91 -15.28 -2.16
N LEU A 16 17.58 -16.35 -2.89
CA LEU A 16 16.20 -16.85 -2.99
C LEU A 16 15.68 -17.34 -1.64
N ILE A 17 16.46 -18.14 -0.90
CA ILE A 17 16.06 -18.58 0.45
C ILE A 17 15.86 -17.37 1.37
N ALA A 18 16.77 -16.41 1.37
CA ALA A 18 16.68 -15.22 2.21
C ALA A 18 15.43 -14.38 1.89
N ALA A 19 15.14 -14.15 0.61
CA ALA A 19 13.97 -13.39 0.16
C ALA A 19 12.65 -14.17 0.33
N SER A 20 12.69 -15.50 0.37
CA SER A 20 11.52 -16.36 0.63
C SER A 20 11.08 -16.39 2.08
N VAL A 21 12.01 -16.25 3.02
CA VAL A 21 11.69 -16.34 4.46
C VAL A 21 11.53 -15.00 5.16
N ARG A 22 11.80 -13.91 4.43
CA ARG A 22 11.58 -12.54 4.87
C ARG A 22 10.76 -11.79 3.82
N ASN A 23 9.60 -11.28 4.19
CA ASN A 23 8.82 -10.44 3.29
C ASN A 23 9.52 -9.08 3.15
N LEU A 24 9.90 -8.73 1.91
CA LEU A 24 10.63 -7.50 1.58
C LEU A 24 9.72 -6.38 1.05
N ALA A 25 8.40 -6.53 1.17
CA ALA A 25 7.45 -5.45 0.93
C ALA A 25 7.72 -4.26 1.85
N ASN A 26 7.44 -3.05 1.36
CA ASN A 26 7.52 -1.86 2.19
C ASN A 26 6.41 -1.88 3.24
N ASP A 27 5.19 -2.18 2.79
CA ASP A 27 4.05 -2.41 3.65
C ASP A 27 3.38 -3.72 3.24
N ALA A 28 3.77 -4.81 3.91
CA ALA A 28 3.25 -6.15 3.64
C ALA A 28 1.74 -6.27 3.91
N GLN A 29 1.16 -5.39 4.74
CA GLN A 29 -0.30 -5.35 4.94
C GLN A 29 -1.03 -4.88 3.67
N SER A 30 -0.43 -3.95 2.93
CA SER A 30 -1.02 -3.38 1.71
C SER A 30 -0.56 -4.10 0.43
N GLU A 31 0.67 -4.61 0.40
CA GLU A 31 1.29 -5.25 -0.77
C GLU A 31 1.12 -6.77 -0.77
N GLY A 32 0.90 -7.37 0.40
CA GLY A 32 0.78 -8.81 0.56
C GLY A 32 2.10 -9.58 0.39
N SER A 33 1.96 -10.83 0.00
CA SER A 33 3.04 -11.79 -0.20
C SER A 33 3.71 -11.63 -1.56
N ARG A 34 5.02 -11.89 -1.63
CA ARG A 34 5.79 -11.93 -2.90
C ARG A 34 6.00 -13.36 -3.42
N ALA A 35 5.27 -14.33 -2.88
CA ALA A 35 5.46 -15.75 -3.16
C ALA A 35 5.35 -16.09 -4.66
N ASP A 36 4.38 -15.55 -5.39
CA ASP A 36 4.24 -15.80 -6.85
C ASP A 36 5.52 -15.45 -7.61
N TYR A 37 6.10 -14.29 -7.30
CA TYR A 37 7.32 -13.81 -7.92
C TYR A 37 8.52 -14.68 -7.54
N LEU A 38 8.68 -14.95 -6.25
CA LEU A 38 9.77 -15.77 -5.73
C LEU A 38 9.70 -17.20 -6.27
N TYR A 39 8.52 -17.81 -6.27
CA TYR A 39 8.27 -19.13 -6.82
C TYR A 39 8.66 -19.20 -8.30
N SER A 40 8.33 -18.17 -9.08
CA SER A 40 8.72 -18.11 -10.50
C SER A 40 10.24 -18.19 -10.70
N MET A 41 11.03 -17.65 -9.76
CA MET A 41 12.50 -17.75 -9.78
C MET A 41 12.97 -19.11 -9.27
N ILE A 42 12.41 -19.61 -8.17
CA ILE A 42 12.75 -20.91 -7.57
C ILE A 42 12.54 -22.04 -8.57
N ARG A 43 11.43 -22.04 -9.30
CA ARG A 43 11.13 -23.06 -10.33
C ARG A 43 12.17 -23.12 -11.45
N ARG A 44 12.95 -22.06 -11.64
CA ARG A 44 14.01 -21.95 -12.66
C ARG A 44 15.42 -22.09 -12.07
N ALA A 45 15.55 -22.18 -10.75
CA ALA A 45 16.82 -22.34 -10.09
C ALA A 45 17.35 -23.77 -10.25
N LYS A 46 18.66 -23.92 -10.45
CA LYS A 46 19.31 -25.24 -10.57
C LYS A 46 19.16 -26.07 -9.30
N ASN A 47 19.24 -25.43 -8.14
CA ASN A 47 19.18 -26.07 -6.83
C ASN A 47 17.77 -25.98 -6.22
N ARG A 48 16.73 -26.12 -7.04
CA ARG A 48 15.33 -25.99 -6.64
C ARG A 48 15.01 -26.80 -5.38
N ASP A 49 15.31 -28.08 -5.36
CA ASP A 49 14.97 -28.98 -4.25
C ASP A 49 15.63 -28.55 -2.93
N LEU A 50 16.88 -28.08 -2.99
CA LEU A 50 17.59 -27.54 -1.83
C LEU A 50 16.88 -26.28 -1.29
N ILE A 51 16.47 -25.39 -2.19
CA ILE A 51 15.79 -24.15 -1.84
C ILE A 51 14.43 -24.45 -1.21
N GLU A 52 13.61 -25.30 -1.85
CA GLU A 52 12.30 -25.70 -1.32
C GLU A 52 12.44 -26.33 0.07
N LYS A 53 13.34 -27.31 0.23
CA LYS A 53 13.60 -27.96 1.52
C LYS A 53 14.02 -26.96 2.59
N SER A 54 14.87 -25.99 2.24
CA SER A 54 15.33 -24.96 3.17
C SER A 54 14.20 -24.02 3.62
N ILE A 55 13.32 -23.64 2.69
CA ILE A 55 12.15 -22.80 2.99
C ILE A 55 11.17 -23.55 3.87
N LEU A 56 10.82 -24.79 3.53
CA LEU A 56 9.91 -25.63 4.31
C LEU A 56 10.46 -25.89 5.73
N GLN A 57 11.75 -26.17 5.87
CA GLN A 57 12.36 -26.32 7.18
C GLN A 57 12.28 -25.04 8.04
N LYS A 58 12.36 -23.86 7.41
CA LYS A 58 12.18 -22.57 8.11
C LYS A 58 10.71 -22.34 8.47
N LEU A 59 9.77 -22.64 7.56
CA LEU A 59 8.33 -22.59 7.82
C LEU A 59 7.94 -23.42 9.04
N LYS A 60 8.40 -24.68 9.09
CA LYS A 60 8.12 -25.62 10.19
C LYS A 60 8.39 -25.08 11.60
N ASN A 61 9.40 -24.20 11.70
CA ASN A 61 9.94 -23.68 12.96
C ASN A 61 9.61 -22.18 13.20
N LYS A 62 8.97 -21.50 12.25
CA LYS A 62 8.68 -20.06 12.36
C LYS A 62 7.56 -19.83 13.38
N LYS A 63 7.86 -19.15 14.48
CA LYS A 63 6.90 -18.84 15.54
C LYS A 63 6.00 -17.65 15.21
N SER A 64 6.62 -16.51 14.94
CA SER A 64 5.98 -15.20 14.73
C SER A 64 6.39 -14.55 13.40
N GLU A 65 6.08 -13.27 13.23
CA GLU A 65 6.30 -12.45 12.02
C GLU A 65 5.32 -12.82 10.90
N ILE A 66 4.08 -12.36 11.08
CA ILE A 66 2.91 -12.81 10.30
C ILE A 66 3.10 -12.70 8.79
N PHE A 67 3.80 -11.66 8.33
CA PHE A 67 4.04 -11.43 6.91
C PHE A 67 5.12 -12.35 6.31
N ASP A 68 6.14 -12.69 7.09
CA ASP A 68 7.14 -13.69 6.70
C ASP A 68 6.50 -15.09 6.66
N LEU A 69 5.70 -15.38 7.69
CA LEU A 69 4.98 -16.65 7.82
C LEU A 69 3.99 -16.84 6.67
N SER A 70 3.15 -15.84 6.41
CA SER A 70 2.21 -15.83 5.29
C SER A 70 2.90 -16.06 3.95
N GLN A 71 4.03 -15.39 3.69
CA GLN A 71 4.80 -15.61 2.46
C GLN A 71 5.33 -17.04 2.34
N MET A 72 5.81 -17.64 3.44
CA MET A 72 6.27 -19.03 3.43
C MET A 72 5.11 -20.02 3.27
N CYS A 73 3.92 -19.74 3.83
CA CYS A 73 2.70 -20.52 3.61
C CYS A 73 2.30 -20.50 2.13
N ASP A 74 2.32 -19.33 1.48
CA ASP A 74 2.05 -19.22 0.04
C ASP A 74 3.06 -19.98 -0.81
N LEU A 75 4.34 -19.95 -0.44
CA LEU A 75 5.37 -20.74 -1.13
C LEU A 75 5.14 -22.24 -0.95
N ALA A 76 4.74 -22.69 0.25
CA ALA A 76 4.38 -24.09 0.48
C ALA A 76 3.18 -24.52 -0.39
N LEU A 77 2.19 -23.63 -0.57
CA LEU A 77 1.09 -23.85 -1.51
C LEU A 77 1.58 -24.00 -2.95
N HIS A 78 2.46 -23.12 -3.43
CA HIS A 78 3.04 -23.25 -4.77
C HIS A 78 3.81 -24.56 -4.94
N PHE A 79 4.60 -24.97 -3.96
CA PHE A 79 5.34 -26.23 -4.02
C PHE A 79 4.39 -27.44 -4.06
N TYR A 80 3.34 -27.43 -3.23
CA TYR A 80 2.31 -28.47 -3.25
C TYR A 80 1.60 -28.57 -4.60
N GLN A 81 1.20 -27.42 -5.17
CA GLN A 81 0.56 -27.36 -6.49
C GLN A 81 1.46 -27.85 -7.62
N ASP A 82 2.78 -27.79 -7.45
CA ASP A 82 3.77 -28.32 -8.39
C ASP A 82 4.18 -29.77 -8.09
N GLY A 83 3.46 -30.46 -7.19
CA GLY A 83 3.63 -31.90 -6.91
C GLY A 83 4.48 -32.23 -5.68
N ASN A 84 5.01 -31.25 -4.95
CA ASN A 84 5.75 -31.50 -3.71
C ASN A 84 4.77 -31.76 -2.54
N LEU A 85 4.31 -33.01 -2.40
CA LEU A 85 3.36 -33.40 -1.36
C LEU A 85 3.90 -33.15 0.07
N HIS A 86 5.22 -33.21 0.26
CA HIS A 86 5.84 -32.92 1.56
C HIS A 86 5.63 -31.46 1.99
N ALA A 87 5.46 -30.53 1.05
CA ALA A 87 5.15 -29.13 1.37
C ALA A 87 3.84 -28.99 2.15
N ARG A 88 2.82 -29.77 1.76
CA ARG A 88 1.53 -29.83 2.47
C ARG A 88 1.69 -30.41 3.87
N GLU A 89 2.47 -31.48 4.03
CA GLU A 89 2.73 -32.09 5.34
C GLU A 89 3.38 -31.09 6.31
N VAL A 90 4.43 -30.40 5.86
CA VAL A 90 5.14 -29.38 6.65
C VAL A 90 4.23 -28.20 6.96
N PHE A 91 3.45 -27.74 5.98
CA PHE A 91 2.47 -26.68 6.18
C PHE A 91 1.45 -27.07 7.26
N LEU A 92 0.86 -28.27 7.18
CA LEU A 92 -0.12 -28.72 8.16
C LEU A 92 0.49 -28.89 9.56
N GLU A 93 1.70 -29.45 9.66
CA GLU A 93 2.41 -29.53 10.93
C GLU A 93 2.63 -28.14 11.56
N ARG A 94 2.97 -27.14 10.74
CA ARG A 94 3.10 -25.77 11.23
C ARG A 94 1.75 -25.17 11.58
N PHE A 95 0.73 -25.32 10.74
CA PHE A 95 -0.61 -24.81 10.97
C PHE A 95 -1.22 -25.37 12.26
N ASP A 96 -0.98 -26.64 12.56
CA ASP A 96 -1.45 -27.27 13.80
C ASP A 96 -0.84 -26.62 15.06
N LYS A 97 0.31 -25.95 14.95
CA LYS A 97 0.95 -25.22 16.05
C LYS A 97 0.37 -23.82 16.29
N SER A 98 -0.38 -23.26 15.33
CA SER A 98 -0.94 -21.90 15.35
C SER A 98 -1.88 -21.59 16.51
N PHE A 99 -2.22 -22.59 17.31
CA PHE A 99 -3.13 -22.51 18.45
C PHE A 99 -2.41 -22.75 19.79
N HIS A 100 -1.08 -22.64 19.80
CA HIS A 100 -0.25 -22.52 21.00
C HIS A 100 0.19 -21.07 21.18
N ASP A 101 0.28 -20.61 22.43
CA ASP A 101 0.60 -19.21 22.81
C ASP A 101 1.88 -18.65 22.15
N ASP A 102 2.81 -19.53 21.79
CA ASP A 102 4.11 -19.19 21.19
C ASP A 102 4.08 -19.01 19.66
N TYR A 103 2.96 -19.30 18.99
CA TYR A 103 2.86 -19.35 17.54
C TYR A 103 1.75 -18.45 17.03
N GLU A 104 2.07 -17.64 16.02
CA GLU A 104 1.06 -16.88 15.31
C GLU A 104 0.15 -17.78 14.49
N PHE A 105 -1.12 -17.41 14.46
CA PHE A 105 -2.13 -17.99 13.60
C PHE A 105 -2.02 -17.45 12.17
N CYS A 106 -1.79 -18.35 11.22
CA CYS A 106 -1.62 -18.04 9.79
C CYS A 106 -1.83 -19.31 8.96
N GLY A 107 -2.28 -19.15 7.72
CA GLY A 107 -2.40 -20.24 6.75
C GLY A 107 -3.84 -20.57 6.37
N GLU A 108 -4.81 -19.79 6.81
CA GLU A 108 -6.23 -20.06 6.61
C GLU A 108 -6.63 -20.08 5.13
N GLU A 109 -6.09 -19.19 4.30
CA GLU A 109 -6.37 -19.24 2.85
C GLU A 109 -5.68 -20.45 2.19
N GLN A 110 -4.46 -20.77 2.63
CA GLN A 110 -3.64 -21.82 2.04
C GLN A 110 -4.20 -23.22 2.37
N ILE A 111 -4.68 -23.45 3.59
CA ILE A 111 -5.31 -24.74 3.94
C ILE A 111 -6.58 -24.98 3.12
N LEU A 112 -7.37 -23.92 2.87
CA LEU A 112 -8.54 -23.97 2.00
C LEU A 112 -8.14 -24.31 0.55
N LYS A 113 -7.09 -23.67 0.03
CA LYS A 113 -6.60 -23.93 -1.34
C LYS A 113 -5.94 -25.31 -1.50
N MET A 114 -5.36 -25.88 -0.45
CA MET A 114 -4.75 -27.21 -0.48
C MET A 114 -5.79 -28.33 -0.35
N ASP A 115 -6.76 -28.17 0.56
CA ASP A 115 -7.64 -29.26 1.04
C ASP A 115 -9.13 -29.03 0.77
N GLY A 116 -9.52 -27.89 0.19
CA GLY A 116 -10.90 -27.55 -0.12
C GLY A 116 -11.80 -27.59 1.13
N LEU A 117 -12.93 -28.31 1.02
CA LEU A 117 -13.89 -28.47 2.11
C LEU A 117 -13.27 -29.14 3.36
N GLN A 118 -12.34 -30.07 3.19
CA GLN A 118 -11.66 -30.70 4.33
C GLN A 118 -10.75 -29.70 5.05
N GLY A 119 -10.16 -28.75 4.32
CA GLY A 119 -9.42 -27.64 4.89
C GLY A 119 -10.31 -26.72 5.74
N LEU A 120 -11.53 -26.42 5.25
CA LEU A 120 -12.54 -25.69 6.02
C LEU A 120 -12.90 -26.40 7.33
N PHE A 121 -13.12 -27.72 7.29
CA PHE A 121 -13.44 -28.48 8.49
C PHE A 121 -12.27 -28.53 9.48
N LYS A 122 -11.02 -28.62 9.00
CA LYS A 122 -9.85 -28.54 9.87
C LYS A 122 -9.70 -27.17 10.51
N LEU A 123 -9.94 -26.09 9.76
CA LEU A 123 -9.98 -24.73 10.30
C LEU A 123 -11.06 -24.58 11.38
N ALA A 124 -12.27 -25.07 11.09
CA ALA A 124 -13.40 -25.02 12.00
C ALA A 124 -13.19 -25.82 13.29
N ASP A 125 -12.66 -27.05 13.20
CA ASP A 125 -12.31 -27.86 14.36
C ASP A 125 -11.32 -27.12 15.27
N LYS A 126 -10.32 -26.46 14.69
CA LYS A 126 -9.32 -25.73 15.49
C LYS A 126 -9.89 -24.49 16.16
N ILE A 127 -10.66 -23.68 15.45
CA ILE A 127 -11.29 -22.48 16.03
C ILE A 127 -12.29 -22.88 17.11
N GLY A 128 -13.09 -23.92 16.87
CA GLY A 128 -14.07 -24.40 17.85
C GLY A 128 -13.50 -24.98 19.14
N ARG A 129 -12.18 -25.26 19.18
CA ARG A 129 -11.43 -25.67 20.39
C ARG A 129 -10.97 -24.48 21.24
N LEU A 130 -10.94 -23.27 20.68
CA LEU A 130 -10.56 -22.07 21.42
C LEU A 130 -11.61 -21.76 22.51
N PRO A 131 -11.22 -21.02 23.57
CA PRO A 131 -12.18 -20.41 24.49
C PRO A 131 -13.20 -19.53 23.75
N GLU A 132 -14.45 -19.50 24.22
CA GLU A 132 -15.55 -18.79 23.55
C GLU A 132 -15.27 -17.27 23.44
N GLU A 133 -14.60 -16.71 24.43
CA GLU A 133 -14.15 -15.31 24.45
C GLU A 133 -13.21 -14.94 23.28
N ASP A 134 -12.50 -15.92 22.71
CA ASP A 134 -11.56 -15.71 21.61
C ASP A 134 -12.22 -15.89 20.24
N TRP A 135 -13.37 -16.56 20.16
CA TRP A 135 -14.02 -16.96 18.90
C TRP A 135 -14.27 -15.79 17.95
N PHE A 136 -14.68 -14.64 18.47
CA PHE A 136 -15.01 -13.47 17.66
C PHE A 136 -13.81 -13.00 16.81
N SER A 137 -12.58 -13.18 17.30
CA SER A 137 -11.35 -12.83 16.57
C SER A 137 -11.08 -13.74 15.38
N TYR A 138 -11.73 -14.92 15.32
CA TYR A 138 -11.52 -15.97 14.34
C TYR A 138 -12.82 -16.39 13.63
N GLU A 139 -13.83 -15.51 13.60
CA GLU A 139 -15.15 -15.83 13.06
C GLU A 139 -15.10 -16.23 11.57
N TYR A 140 -14.32 -15.54 10.75
CA TYR A 140 -13.97 -15.92 9.38
C TYR A 140 -15.13 -16.35 8.45
N ARG A 141 -16.39 -15.98 8.71
CA ARG A 141 -17.54 -16.37 7.87
C ARG A 141 -17.40 -15.93 6.42
N TRP A 142 -16.77 -14.79 6.20
CA TRP A 142 -16.54 -14.27 4.86
C TRP A 142 -15.71 -15.24 3.99
N TYR A 143 -14.79 -16.04 4.57
CA TYR A 143 -14.09 -17.10 3.83
C TYR A 143 -15.03 -18.22 3.40
N ILE A 144 -15.99 -18.59 4.25
CA ILE A 144 -16.99 -19.63 3.95
C ILE A 144 -17.92 -19.14 2.85
N ASP A 145 -18.39 -17.89 2.95
CA ASP A 145 -19.23 -17.28 1.93
C ASP A 145 -18.49 -17.17 0.58
N ASP A 146 -17.20 -16.85 0.57
CA ASP A 146 -16.40 -16.80 -0.65
C ASP A 146 -16.11 -18.19 -1.22
N PHE A 147 -15.87 -19.19 -0.37
CA PHE A 147 -15.74 -20.59 -0.79
C PHE A 147 -17.04 -21.12 -1.41
N GLN A 148 -18.19 -20.82 -0.81
CA GLN A 148 -19.52 -21.14 -1.34
C GLN A 148 -19.77 -20.50 -2.71
N LYS A 149 -19.39 -19.22 -2.90
CA LYS A 149 -19.50 -18.55 -4.20
C LYS A 149 -18.63 -19.20 -5.27
N ALA A 150 -17.44 -19.65 -4.90
CA ALA A 150 -16.52 -20.33 -5.81
C ALA A 150 -16.98 -21.77 -6.16
N ASN A 151 -17.83 -22.37 -5.31
CA ASN A 151 -18.32 -23.74 -5.46
C ASN A 151 -19.86 -23.77 -5.40
N PRO A 152 -20.56 -23.24 -6.42
CA PRO A 152 -22.02 -23.08 -6.39
C PRO A 152 -22.81 -24.40 -6.34
N GLU A 153 -22.20 -25.51 -6.74
CA GLU A 153 -22.80 -26.85 -6.73
C GLU A 153 -22.77 -27.52 -5.35
N LEU A 154 -22.00 -26.97 -4.40
CA LEU A 154 -21.87 -27.49 -3.04
C LEU A 154 -22.72 -26.65 -2.10
N ASP A 155 -23.51 -27.26 -1.21
CA ASP A 155 -24.11 -26.53 -0.09
C ASP A 155 -23.17 -26.60 1.11
N VAL A 156 -22.28 -25.61 1.22
CA VAL A 156 -21.24 -25.57 2.25
C VAL A 156 -21.85 -25.56 3.66
N PHE A 157 -23.00 -24.92 3.85
CA PHE A 157 -23.66 -24.85 5.16
C PHE A 157 -24.29 -26.18 5.56
N ALA A 158 -24.89 -26.90 4.62
CA ALA A 158 -25.38 -28.26 4.86
C ALA A 158 -24.23 -29.23 5.20
N GLU A 159 -23.09 -29.10 4.52
CA GLU A 159 -21.88 -29.89 4.82
C GLU A 159 -21.36 -29.60 6.23
N PHE A 160 -21.33 -28.33 6.65
CA PHE A 160 -21.00 -27.95 8.02
C PHE A 160 -21.98 -28.50 9.05
N GLU A 161 -23.29 -28.45 8.78
CA GLU A 161 -24.33 -28.99 9.65
C GLU A 161 -24.16 -30.50 9.83
N ASN A 162 -23.82 -31.23 8.77
CA ASN A 162 -23.55 -32.66 8.83
C ASN A 162 -22.28 -32.97 9.63
N ALA A 163 -21.17 -32.26 9.37
CA ALA A 163 -19.93 -32.45 10.12
C ALA A 163 -20.07 -32.09 11.62
N ALA A 164 -20.91 -31.10 11.95
CA ALA A 164 -21.20 -30.69 13.31
C ALA A 164 -21.94 -31.76 14.14
N LYS A 165 -22.57 -32.76 13.51
CA LYS A 165 -23.22 -33.88 14.22
C LYS A 165 -22.20 -34.80 14.89
N GLU A 166 -21.04 -34.94 14.28
CA GLU A 166 -19.99 -35.88 14.71
C GLU A 166 -18.81 -35.18 15.43
N ASN A 167 -18.68 -33.85 15.30
CA ASN A 167 -17.59 -33.09 15.90
C ASN A 167 -18.11 -31.83 16.63
N THR A 168 -18.06 -31.86 17.96
CA THR A 168 -18.47 -30.76 18.84
C THR A 168 -17.72 -29.45 18.57
N TYR A 169 -16.46 -29.50 18.13
CA TYR A 169 -15.68 -28.30 17.83
C TYR A 169 -16.14 -27.67 16.50
N ILE A 170 -16.42 -28.48 15.48
CA ILE A 170 -17.05 -27.97 14.25
C ILE A 170 -18.44 -27.40 14.58
N GLN A 171 -19.20 -28.03 15.49
CA GLN A 171 -20.48 -27.52 15.96
C GLN A 171 -20.36 -26.15 16.63
N ASN A 172 -19.34 -25.94 17.47
CA ASN A 172 -19.07 -24.66 18.12
C ASN A 172 -18.81 -23.56 17.09
N TYR A 173 -17.93 -23.81 16.13
CA TYR A 173 -17.64 -22.86 15.07
C TYR A 173 -18.87 -22.63 14.17
N PHE A 174 -19.65 -23.67 13.87
CA PHE A 174 -20.89 -23.55 13.09
C PHE A 174 -21.92 -22.63 13.77
N LYS A 175 -22.06 -22.71 15.10
CA LYS A 175 -22.92 -21.79 15.88
C LYS A 175 -22.43 -20.34 15.76
N LEU A 176 -21.12 -20.12 15.88
CA LEU A 176 -20.51 -18.79 15.73
C LEU A 176 -20.83 -18.17 14.36
N ILE A 177 -20.55 -18.87 13.27
CA ILE A 177 -20.77 -18.33 11.92
C ILE A 177 -22.25 -18.24 11.53
N SER A 178 -23.13 -19.02 12.19
CA SER A 178 -24.58 -18.99 11.96
C SER A 178 -25.26 -17.84 12.72
N SER A 179 -24.71 -17.45 13.86
CA SER A 179 -25.18 -16.31 14.65
C SER A 179 -24.67 -14.96 14.13
N THR A 180 -23.60 -14.98 13.32
CA THR A 180 -23.02 -13.76 12.77
C THR A 180 -23.83 -13.25 11.58
N THR A 181 -24.15 -11.95 11.59
CA THR A 181 -24.85 -11.33 10.45
C THR A 181 -23.91 -11.30 9.25
N PRO A 182 -24.35 -11.77 8.06
CA PRO A 182 -23.53 -11.72 6.86
C PRO A 182 -23.00 -10.30 6.61
N PHE A 183 -21.74 -10.20 6.20
CA PHE A 183 -21.11 -8.90 5.94
C PHE A 183 -21.88 -8.14 4.85
N LYS A 184 -22.69 -7.16 5.25
CA LYS A 184 -23.35 -6.25 4.32
C LYS A 184 -22.40 -5.09 4.05
N ARG A 185 -22.03 -4.88 2.78
CA ARG A 185 -21.33 -3.65 2.35
C ARG A 185 -22.18 -2.45 2.74
N ILE A 186 -21.76 -1.73 3.79
CA ILE A 186 -22.45 -0.53 4.25
C ILE A 186 -22.33 0.51 3.14
N ARG A 187 -23.45 0.80 2.46
CA ARG A 187 -23.56 1.98 1.60
C ARG A 187 -23.49 3.20 2.51
N ARG A 188 -22.29 3.77 2.67
CA ARG A 188 -22.10 4.99 3.46
C ARG A 188 -22.94 6.09 2.82
N LYS A 189 -23.86 6.68 3.60
CA LYS A 189 -24.58 7.89 3.17
C LYS A 189 -23.55 8.96 2.85
N ILE A 190 -23.70 9.61 1.69
CA ILE A 190 -22.85 10.73 1.32
C ILE A 190 -23.07 11.84 2.36
N PRO A 191 -22.05 12.27 3.11
CA PRO A 191 -22.24 13.27 4.16
C PRO A 191 -22.64 14.62 3.55
N SER A 192 -23.37 15.47 4.27
CA SER A 192 -23.69 16.84 3.84
C SER A 192 -22.44 17.72 3.81
N ALA A 193 -22.47 18.85 3.08
CA ALA A 193 -21.40 19.85 3.17
C ALA A 193 -21.25 20.38 4.61
N TYR A 194 -20.09 20.93 4.96
CA TYR A 194 -19.95 21.67 6.21
C TYR A 194 -20.60 23.07 6.11
N THR A 195 -21.06 23.60 7.23
CA THR A 195 -21.32 25.04 7.42
C THR A 195 -20.17 25.69 8.19
N VAL A 196 -20.11 27.02 8.26
CA VAL A 196 -19.19 27.75 9.15
C VAL A 196 -19.34 27.27 10.59
N ASN A 197 -20.58 27.09 11.05
CA ASN A 197 -20.86 26.62 12.41
C ASN A 197 -20.31 25.21 12.65
N ASP A 198 -20.43 24.30 11.69
CA ASP A 198 -19.84 22.96 11.82
C ASP A 198 -18.30 23.04 11.94
N VAL A 199 -17.69 23.95 11.18
CA VAL A 199 -16.24 24.17 11.22
C VAL A 199 -15.83 24.74 12.58
N GLU A 200 -16.56 25.73 13.10
CA GLU A 200 -16.34 26.30 14.42
C GLU A 200 -16.48 25.24 15.53
N GLU A 201 -17.54 24.42 15.48
CA GLU A 201 -17.74 23.33 16.44
C GLU A 201 -16.55 22.37 16.44
N LEU A 202 -16.07 21.97 15.26
CA LEU A 202 -14.89 21.12 15.13
C LEU A 202 -13.62 21.77 15.68
N ILE A 203 -13.44 23.07 15.43
CA ILE A 203 -12.31 23.84 15.95
C ILE A 203 -12.38 23.99 17.46
N ASN A 204 -13.57 23.98 18.06
CA ASN A 204 -13.78 24.09 19.51
C ASN A 204 -13.58 22.78 20.27
N ARG A 205 -13.53 21.63 19.58
CA ARG A 205 -13.41 20.34 20.25
C ARG A 205 -12.15 20.25 21.12
N PRO A 206 -12.22 19.59 22.28
CA PRO A 206 -11.08 19.46 23.20
C PRO A 206 -9.92 18.62 22.62
N SER A 207 -10.19 17.84 21.57
CA SER A 207 -9.16 17.04 20.89
C SER A 207 -8.05 17.90 20.28
N LYS A 208 -6.80 17.54 20.56
CA LYS A 208 -5.62 18.16 19.92
C LYS A 208 -5.59 17.95 18.40
N ARG A 209 -6.33 16.97 17.87
CA ARG A 209 -6.36 16.63 16.43
C ARG A 209 -7.75 16.84 15.84
N VAL A 210 -7.97 18.01 15.24
CA VAL A 210 -9.15 18.27 14.40
C VAL A 210 -8.92 17.62 13.03
N ARG A 211 -9.91 16.91 12.50
CA ARG A 211 -9.89 16.35 11.13
C ARG A 211 -11.13 16.81 10.39
N PHE A 212 -10.94 17.46 9.25
CA PHE A 212 -12.03 17.82 8.34
C PHE A 212 -12.20 16.72 7.30
N ASN A 213 -13.43 16.29 7.07
CA ASN A 213 -13.73 15.42 5.95
C ASN A 213 -13.55 16.21 4.63
N ARG A 214 -12.70 15.72 3.72
CA ARG A 214 -12.38 16.41 2.46
C ARG A 214 -13.61 16.60 1.57
N ASP A 215 -14.47 15.60 1.46
CA ASP A 215 -15.66 15.66 0.61
C ASP A 215 -16.70 16.63 1.13
N ARG A 216 -16.87 16.74 2.45
CA ARG A 216 -17.73 17.76 3.07
C ARG A 216 -17.18 19.16 2.84
N THR A 217 -15.85 19.32 2.95
CA THR A 217 -15.17 20.61 2.80
C THR A 217 -15.23 21.12 1.36
N ARG A 218 -14.97 20.25 0.37
CA ARG A 218 -15.02 20.59 -1.07
C ARG A 218 -16.41 20.99 -1.57
N ARG A 219 -17.48 20.60 -0.85
CA ARG A 219 -18.88 20.92 -1.19
C ARG A 219 -19.42 22.13 -0.44
N MET A 220 -18.62 22.81 0.36
CA MET A 220 -19.03 24.04 1.02
C MET A 220 -19.31 25.14 -0.01
N LYS A 221 -20.28 25.99 0.30
CA LYS A 221 -20.55 27.19 -0.50
C LYS A 221 -19.38 28.17 -0.37
N GLN A 222 -19.08 28.91 -1.43
CA GLN A 222 -17.97 29.86 -1.43
C GLN A 222 -18.08 30.92 -0.32
N GLN A 223 -19.31 31.38 -0.02
CA GLN A 223 -19.56 32.34 1.07
C GLN A 223 -19.18 31.79 2.45
N GLU A 224 -19.43 30.49 2.69
CA GLU A 224 -19.05 29.82 3.94
C GLU A 224 -17.52 29.71 4.04
N ILE A 225 -16.83 29.39 2.94
CA ILE A 225 -15.36 29.33 2.88
C ILE A 225 -14.75 30.71 3.18
N ILE A 226 -15.33 31.78 2.62
CA ILE A 226 -14.92 33.17 2.89
C ILE A 226 -15.08 33.51 4.37
N ALA A 227 -16.19 33.11 4.99
CA ALA A 227 -16.41 33.34 6.42
C ALA A 227 -15.39 32.58 7.29
N VAL A 228 -15.12 31.30 7.01
CA VAL A 228 -14.06 30.54 7.70
C VAL A 228 -12.69 31.20 7.53
N ALA A 229 -12.39 31.75 6.35
CA ALA A 229 -11.14 32.45 6.07
C ALA A 229 -11.00 33.76 6.84
N ARG A 230 -12.09 34.51 7.03
CA ARG A 230 -12.11 35.70 7.89
C ARG A 230 -11.85 35.32 9.35
N ASN A 231 -12.55 34.30 9.86
CA ASN A 231 -12.34 33.79 11.22
C ASN A 231 -10.88 33.40 11.45
N PHE A 232 -10.25 32.72 10.49
CA PHE A 232 -8.81 32.40 10.53
C PHE A 232 -7.90 33.63 10.64
N LEU A 233 -8.19 34.68 9.87
CA LEU A 233 -7.37 35.91 9.86
C LEU A 233 -7.50 36.64 11.20
N ASP A 234 -8.71 36.73 11.72
CA ASP A 234 -9.03 37.42 12.97
C ASP A 234 -8.56 36.66 14.20
N GLU A 235 -8.43 35.33 14.11
CA GLU A 235 -8.01 34.45 15.19
C GLU A 235 -6.64 34.83 15.78
N LYS A 236 -6.61 34.93 17.11
CA LYS A 236 -5.43 35.27 17.92
C LYS A 236 -4.90 34.07 18.70
N ASP A 237 -5.74 33.12 19.06
CA ASP A 237 -5.33 31.89 19.71
C ASP A 237 -4.54 31.01 18.71
N LYS A 238 -3.31 30.67 19.09
CA LYS A 238 -2.39 29.94 18.21
C LYS A 238 -2.90 28.53 17.87
N LEU A 239 -3.56 27.87 18.81
CA LEU A 239 -4.04 26.50 18.62
C LEU A 239 -5.26 26.48 17.68
N ARG A 240 -6.20 27.40 17.87
CA ARG A 240 -7.35 27.60 16.99
C ARG A 240 -6.89 28.00 15.59
N LYS A 241 -5.94 28.93 15.48
CA LYS A 241 -5.37 29.36 14.19
C LYS A 241 -4.75 28.19 13.42
N PHE A 242 -4.04 27.30 14.13
CA PHE A 242 -3.55 26.04 13.56
C PHE A 242 -4.69 25.14 13.03
N ARG A 243 -5.79 25.01 13.78
CA ARG A 243 -6.93 24.18 13.39
C ARG A 243 -7.62 24.74 12.14
N TYR A 244 -7.77 26.06 12.01
CA TYR A 244 -8.24 26.68 10.78
C TYR A 244 -7.35 26.39 9.58
N LEU A 245 -6.01 26.46 9.71
CA LEU A 245 -5.13 26.16 8.57
C LEU A 245 -5.36 24.75 8.00
N ARG A 246 -5.72 23.79 8.85
CA ARG A 246 -6.03 22.42 8.41
C ARG A 246 -7.28 22.34 7.53
N PHE A 247 -8.21 23.28 7.66
CA PHE A 247 -9.37 23.39 6.78
C PHE A 247 -8.93 23.69 5.34
N PHE A 248 -8.00 24.65 5.17
CA PHE A 248 -7.46 25.06 3.87
C PHE A 248 -6.52 24.05 3.22
N TYR A 249 -6.29 22.90 3.85
CA TYR A 249 -5.68 21.78 3.14
C TYR A 249 -6.60 21.22 2.04
N ALA A 250 -7.90 21.12 2.32
CA ALA A 250 -8.86 20.48 1.42
C ALA A 250 -9.50 21.45 0.42
N THR A 251 -9.34 22.77 0.63
CA THR A 251 -9.93 23.83 -0.18
C THR A 251 -8.98 25.02 -0.27
N ARG A 252 -8.99 25.72 -1.41
CA ARG A 252 -8.15 26.89 -1.64
C ARG A 252 -8.57 28.04 -0.71
N PHE A 253 -7.59 28.71 -0.10
CA PHE A 253 -7.83 29.93 0.68
C PHE A 253 -8.37 31.05 -0.25
N PRO A 254 -9.46 31.74 0.12
CA PRO A 254 -10.18 32.62 -0.82
C PRO A 254 -9.56 34.02 -0.98
N PHE A 255 -8.54 34.36 -0.20
CA PHE A 255 -7.86 35.66 -0.26
C PHE A 255 -6.41 35.51 -0.76
N ASP A 256 -5.67 36.62 -0.69
CA ASP A 256 -4.23 36.64 -0.96
C ASP A 256 -3.47 35.65 -0.06
N TYR A 257 -2.44 35.01 -0.61
CA TYR A 257 -1.72 33.94 0.08
C TYR A 257 -0.61 34.43 1.01
N ALA A 258 -0.29 35.74 1.05
CA ALA A 258 0.79 36.28 1.88
C ALA A 258 0.68 35.91 3.38
N PRO A 259 -0.52 35.88 4.01
CA PRO A 259 -0.65 35.41 5.39
C PRO A 259 -0.21 33.96 5.56
N LEU A 260 -0.51 33.09 4.59
CA LEU A 260 -0.10 31.69 4.61
C LEU A 260 1.41 31.57 4.38
N LEU A 261 1.97 32.33 3.42
CA LEU A 261 3.40 32.35 3.12
C LEU A 261 4.22 32.78 4.33
N LYS A 262 3.76 33.82 5.04
CA LYS A 262 4.40 34.29 6.28
C LYS A 262 4.48 33.19 7.33
N ILE A 263 3.41 32.40 7.49
CA ILE A 263 3.38 31.28 8.45
C ILE A 263 4.29 30.14 7.97
N ALA A 264 4.20 29.77 6.70
CA ALA A 264 5.00 28.68 6.11
C ALA A 264 6.52 28.96 6.10
N SER A 265 6.91 30.23 6.03
CA SER A 265 8.31 30.67 6.08
C SER A 265 8.90 30.67 7.49
N GLY A 266 8.09 30.44 8.52
CA GLY A 266 8.53 30.42 9.93
C GLY A 266 9.51 29.28 10.23
N LYS A 267 10.25 29.40 11.35
CA LYS A 267 11.09 28.32 11.86
C LYS A 267 10.22 27.20 12.44
N LYS A 268 10.55 25.94 12.15
CA LYS A 268 9.96 24.79 12.84
C LYS A 268 10.40 24.82 14.32
N ASN A 269 9.44 24.99 15.22
CA ASN A 269 9.59 24.92 16.68
C ASN A 269 8.37 24.18 17.25
N HIS A 270 7.97 24.38 18.52
CA HIS A 270 6.71 23.79 19.04
C HIS A 270 5.44 24.11 18.21
N GLN A 271 5.52 25.00 17.21
CA GLN A 271 4.49 25.31 16.19
C GLN A 271 4.67 24.55 14.86
N THR A 272 5.47 23.47 14.77
CA THR A 272 5.71 22.69 13.53
C THR A 272 4.42 22.38 12.76
N MET A 273 3.34 22.06 13.45
CA MET A 273 2.08 21.73 12.80
C MET A 273 1.40 22.93 12.08
N ALA A 274 1.59 24.16 12.56
CA ALA A 274 1.05 25.36 11.92
C ALA A 274 1.80 25.67 10.61
N VAL A 275 3.13 25.55 10.63
CA VAL A 275 3.98 25.67 9.43
C VAL A 275 3.56 24.62 8.40
N ASN A 276 3.44 23.35 8.80
CA ASN A 276 3.06 22.26 7.89
C ASN A 276 1.68 22.49 7.27
N ASN A 277 0.68 22.88 8.07
CA ASN A 277 -0.65 23.18 7.53
C ASN A 277 -0.64 24.39 6.60
N ALA A 278 0.16 25.42 6.90
CA ALA A 278 0.30 26.57 6.01
C ALA A 278 0.96 26.19 4.68
N VAL A 279 2.01 25.35 4.70
CA VAL A 279 2.63 24.79 3.50
C VAL A 279 1.60 24.01 2.67
N LEU A 280 0.82 23.14 3.31
CA LEU A 280 -0.24 22.40 2.62
C LEU A 280 -1.33 23.31 2.05
N ALA A 281 -1.72 24.37 2.75
CA ALA A 281 -2.67 25.36 2.24
C ALA A 281 -2.09 26.17 1.07
N LEU A 282 -0.79 26.48 1.10
CA LEU A 282 -0.07 27.17 0.02
C LEU A 282 0.07 26.33 -1.24
N SER A 283 0.01 25.00 -1.15
CA SER A 283 0.11 24.12 -2.33
C SER A 283 -0.96 24.39 -3.40
N HIS A 284 -2.07 25.03 -3.01
CA HIS A 284 -3.11 25.47 -3.94
C HIS A 284 -2.70 26.68 -4.79
N PHE A 285 -1.60 27.37 -4.49
CA PHE A 285 -1.17 28.62 -5.11
C PHE A 285 0.12 28.46 -5.93
N SER A 286 0.28 29.36 -6.89
CA SER A 286 1.50 29.52 -7.68
C SER A 286 2.08 30.92 -7.44
N GLY A 287 3.39 31.03 -7.25
CA GLY A 287 4.09 32.27 -6.94
C GLY A 287 5.61 32.06 -6.89
N ALA A 288 6.40 33.02 -7.38
CA ALA A 288 7.85 32.94 -7.40
C ALA A 288 8.46 32.84 -5.99
N ASP A 289 7.83 33.49 -5.01
CA ASP A 289 8.16 33.44 -3.59
C ASP A 289 7.80 32.09 -2.95
N ILE A 290 6.70 31.47 -3.35
CA ILE A 290 6.33 30.10 -2.96
C ILE A 290 7.36 29.10 -3.48
N ARG A 291 7.76 29.21 -4.76
CA ARG A 291 8.81 28.39 -5.35
C ARG A 291 10.12 28.57 -4.59
N ALA A 292 10.56 29.81 -4.37
CA ALA A 292 11.80 30.10 -3.64
C ALA A 292 11.79 29.50 -2.23
N LEU A 293 10.66 29.58 -1.51
CA LEU A 293 10.49 28.92 -0.22
C LEU A 293 10.64 27.39 -0.34
N ALA A 294 9.98 26.78 -1.34
CA ALA A 294 10.03 25.35 -1.56
C ALA A 294 11.46 24.86 -1.80
N LEU A 295 12.18 25.46 -2.76
CA LEU A 295 13.54 25.08 -3.13
C LEU A 295 14.48 25.18 -1.92
N LYS A 296 14.44 26.30 -1.20
CA LYS A 296 15.24 26.50 0.01
C LYS A 296 14.96 25.43 1.06
N LYS A 297 13.69 25.17 1.35
CA LYS A 297 13.29 24.25 2.42
C LYS A 297 13.56 22.79 2.10
N ILE A 298 13.41 22.39 0.84
CA ILE A 298 13.74 21.02 0.41
C ILE A 298 15.24 20.72 0.58
N GLN A 299 16.11 21.71 0.38
CA GLN A 299 17.55 21.55 0.56
C GLN A 299 17.98 21.55 2.03
N GLU A 300 17.43 22.47 2.84
CA GLU A 300 17.86 22.69 4.24
C GLU A 300 17.23 21.74 5.26
N GLU A 301 16.00 21.29 5.04
CA GLU A 301 15.23 20.57 6.07
C GLU A 301 15.53 19.07 6.08
N ARG A 302 15.58 18.48 7.28
CA ARG A 302 15.75 17.03 7.47
C ARG A 302 14.62 16.21 6.85
N ILE A 303 13.40 16.77 6.81
CA ILE A 303 12.20 16.12 6.27
C ILE A 303 11.70 16.97 5.10
N PRO A 304 12.29 16.82 3.90
CA PRO A 304 11.99 17.68 2.76
C PRO A 304 10.62 17.39 2.12
N CYS A 305 10.04 16.20 2.34
CA CYS A 305 8.78 15.79 1.71
C CYS A 305 7.61 16.75 1.97
N GLU A 306 7.60 17.42 3.12
CA GLU A 306 6.54 18.37 3.50
C GLU A 306 6.44 19.55 2.52
N TYR A 307 7.56 19.93 1.90
CA TYR A 307 7.65 21.09 1.01
C TYR A 307 7.53 20.72 -0.48
N LEU A 308 7.63 19.43 -0.85
CA LEU A 308 7.46 18.97 -2.23
C LEU A 308 6.11 19.37 -2.81
N HIS A 309 5.06 19.39 -1.99
CA HIS A 309 3.72 19.78 -2.43
C HIS A 309 3.64 21.23 -2.93
N LEU A 310 4.55 22.11 -2.51
CA LEU A 310 4.61 23.47 -3.05
C LEU A 310 5.05 23.48 -4.52
N LEU A 311 5.91 22.55 -4.93
CA LEU A 311 6.36 22.44 -6.32
C LEU A 311 5.28 21.89 -7.25
N VAL A 312 4.21 21.27 -6.76
CA VAL A 312 3.11 20.76 -7.62
C VAL A 312 2.57 21.84 -8.56
N SER A 313 2.42 23.07 -8.06
CA SER A 313 1.91 24.20 -8.84
C SER A 313 3.01 25.20 -9.22
N ASN A 314 4.28 24.92 -8.88
CA ASN A 314 5.40 25.86 -8.97
C ASN A 314 6.69 25.25 -9.54
N TYR A 315 6.65 24.01 -9.99
CA TYR A 315 7.79 23.34 -10.60
C TYR A 315 8.22 24.05 -11.88
N GLN A 316 9.52 24.17 -12.10
CA GLN A 316 10.10 24.67 -13.34
C GLN A 316 11.16 23.70 -13.86
N ALA A 317 11.34 23.67 -15.18
CA ALA A 317 12.41 22.89 -15.80
C ALA A 317 13.76 23.27 -15.18
N GLY A 318 14.56 22.26 -14.82
CA GLY A 318 15.80 22.42 -14.06
C GLY A 318 15.68 22.12 -12.56
N ASP A 319 14.47 22.12 -11.99
CA ASP A 319 14.25 21.68 -10.60
C ASP A 319 14.51 20.17 -10.40
N ALA A 320 14.57 19.41 -11.50
CA ALA A 320 14.83 17.97 -11.50
C ALA A 320 16.14 17.58 -10.78
N GLU A 321 17.22 18.33 -10.96
CA GLU A 321 18.53 18.00 -10.38
C GLU A 321 18.47 17.98 -8.85
N MET A 322 17.82 18.98 -8.26
CA MET A 322 17.62 19.05 -6.82
C MET A 322 16.72 17.90 -6.32
N LEU A 323 15.71 17.49 -7.10
CA LEU A 323 14.90 16.32 -6.75
C LEU A 323 15.73 15.02 -6.78
N VAL A 324 16.65 14.85 -7.73
CA VAL A 324 17.58 13.71 -7.74
C VAL A 324 18.50 13.74 -6.52
N GLU A 325 19.04 14.91 -6.18
CA GLU A 325 19.90 15.09 -5.01
C GLU A 325 19.20 14.65 -3.72
N ILE A 326 17.97 15.11 -3.48
CA ILE A 326 17.24 14.75 -2.25
C ILE A 326 16.91 13.26 -2.17
N ILE A 327 16.66 12.61 -3.31
CA ILE A 327 16.42 11.16 -3.37
C ILE A 327 17.73 10.43 -3.03
N GLY A 328 18.85 10.86 -3.58
CA GLY A 328 20.17 10.28 -3.30
C GLY A 328 20.65 10.47 -1.86
N ARG A 329 20.14 11.48 -1.14
CA ARG A 329 20.43 11.68 0.30
C ARG A 329 19.69 10.70 1.21
N ALA A 330 18.63 10.05 0.73
CA ALA A 330 17.85 9.11 1.52
C ALA A 330 18.68 7.85 1.84
N LYS A 331 18.70 7.43 3.10
CA LYS A 331 19.58 6.35 3.58
C LYS A 331 18.91 4.97 3.58
N ASN A 332 17.60 4.93 3.47
CA ASN A 332 16.79 3.72 3.56
C ASN A 332 15.47 3.90 2.80
N PHE A 333 14.76 2.78 2.64
CA PHE A 333 13.49 2.74 1.91
C PHE A 333 12.41 3.63 2.55
N ASP A 334 12.36 3.74 3.88
CA ASP A 334 11.37 4.58 4.56
C ASP A 334 11.54 6.05 4.19
N GLU A 335 12.78 6.54 4.15
CA GLU A 335 13.09 7.92 3.76
C GLU A 335 12.73 8.19 2.29
N VAL A 336 13.01 7.26 1.37
CA VAL A 336 12.59 7.35 -0.03
C VAL A 336 11.06 7.34 -0.14
N HIS A 337 10.39 6.48 0.62
CA HIS A 337 8.94 6.35 0.61
C HIS A 337 8.23 7.61 1.12
N LEU A 338 8.88 8.43 1.95
CA LEU A 338 8.34 9.74 2.33
C LEU A 338 8.32 10.74 1.16
N LEU A 339 9.23 10.63 0.20
CA LEU A 339 9.33 11.54 -0.95
C LEU A 339 8.33 11.20 -2.06
N VAL A 340 8.01 9.91 -2.24
CA VAL A 340 7.35 9.40 -3.44
C VAL A 340 6.03 10.10 -3.78
N GLN A 341 5.19 10.37 -2.78
CA GLN A 341 3.90 11.02 -3.02
C GLN A 341 4.06 12.45 -3.53
N GLY A 342 5.05 13.19 -3.01
CA GLY A 342 5.36 14.53 -3.47
C GLY A 342 5.89 14.53 -4.90
N ILE A 343 6.86 13.66 -5.20
CA ILE A 343 7.45 13.52 -6.53
C ILE A 343 6.41 13.11 -7.58
N ILE A 344 5.59 12.10 -7.30
CA ILE A 344 4.47 11.69 -8.17
C ILE A 344 3.51 12.86 -8.41
N ALA A 345 3.13 13.60 -7.36
CA ALA A 345 2.23 14.73 -7.49
C ALA A 345 2.81 15.85 -8.37
N ILE A 346 4.11 16.14 -8.25
CA ILE A 346 4.80 17.14 -9.06
C ILE A 346 4.72 16.75 -10.54
N PHE A 347 5.15 15.54 -10.91
CA PHE A 347 5.23 15.15 -12.32
C PHE A 347 3.89 14.76 -12.94
N LYS A 348 2.88 14.44 -12.12
CA LYS A 348 1.50 14.33 -12.59
C LYS A 348 0.90 15.69 -12.97
N ALA A 349 1.26 16.75 -12.25
CA ALA A 349 0.80 18.11 -12.55
C ALA A 349 1.65 18.80 -13.63
N ASN A 350 2.91 18.38 -13.76
CA ASN A 350 3.90 18.99 -14.66
C ASN A 350 4.52 17.91 -15.56
N PRO A 351 3.87 17.53 -16.68
CA PRO A 351 4.43 16.57 -17.62
C PRO A 351 5.57 17.21 -18.42
N VAL A 352 6.81 16.85 -18.08
CA VAL A 352 8.04 17.44 -18.64
C VAL A 352 9.12 16.37 -18.87
N ALA A 353 10.01 16.60 -19.83
CA ALA A 353 11.04 15.63 -20.20
C ALA A 353 12.12 15.43 -19.12
N ASP A 354 12.43 16.48 -18.34
CA ASP A 354 13.38 16.40 -17.22
C ASP A 354 12.82 15.65 -15.99
N SER A 355 11.59 15.15 -16.07
CA SER A 355 11.02 14.22 -15.08
C SER A 355 11.71 12.87 -15.05
N LYS A 356 12.43 12.49 -16.12
CA LYS A 356 13.10 11.19 -16.24
C LYS A 356 14.00 10.88 -15.05
N ALA A 357 15.00 11.72 -14.80
CA ALA A 357 16.04 11.41 -13.81
C ALA A 357 15.49 11.28 -12.38
N PRO A 358 14.61 12.18 -11.88
CA PRO A 358 13.97 11.99 -10.58
C PRO A 358 13.08 10.74 -10.50
N LEU A 359 12.29 10.45 -11.54
CA LEU A 359 11.41 9.29 -11.54
C LEU A 359 12.18 7.97 -11.58
N GLU A 360 13.26 7.89 -12.37
CA GLU A 360 14.16 6.73 -12.39
C GLU A 360 14.92 6.59 -11.07
N ALA A 361 15.42 7.70 -10.50
CA ALA A 361 16.04 7.68 -9.17
C ALA A 361 15.08 7.14 -8.10
N MET A 362 13.80 7.52 -8.13
CA MET A 362 12.79 6.93 -7.26
C MET A 362 12.61 5.43 -7.53
N TYR A 363 12.51 5.02 -8.79
CA TYR A 363 12.33 3.62 -9.19
C TYR A 363 13.41 2.71 -8.61
N TYR A 364 14.69 3.09 -8.74
CA TYR A 364 15.82 2.28 -8.28
C TYR A 364 16.00 2.26 -6.75
N ASN A 365 15.59 3.32 -6.07
CA ASN A 365 15.78 3.45 -4.62
C ASN A 365 14.58 2.98 -3.79
N MET A 366 13.52 2.42 -4.41
CA MET A 366 12.29 2.06 -3.72
C MET A 366 11.90 0.58 -3.83
N ASN A 367 11.30 0.05 -2.77
CA ASN A 367 10.83 -1.33 -2.70
C ASN A 367 9.30 -1.49 -2.77
N CYS A 368 8.50 -0.41 -2.66
CA CYS A 368 7.03 -0.46 -2.67
C CYS A 368 6.47 -0.70 -4.08
N GLY A 369 5.79 -1.83 -4.29
CA GLY A 369 5.19 -2.19 -5.58
C GLY A 369 4.01 -1.30 -5.99
N ILE A 370 3.24 -0.78 -5.03
CA ILE A 370 2.09 0.10 -5.30
C ILE A 370 2.57 1.41 -5.93
N HIS A 371 3.50 2.10 -5.29
CA HIS A 371 4.03 3.36 -5.81
C HIS A 371 4.91 3.15 -7.07
N ARG A 372 5.57 2.00 -7.23
CA ARG A 372 6.31 1.69 -8.46
C ARG A 372 5.40 1.65 -9.68
N ARG A 373 4.17 1.12 -9.54
CA ARG A 373 3.16 1.18 -10.60
C ARG A 373 2.90 2.61 -11.06
N ASP A 374 2.70 3.53 -10.12
CA ASP A 374 2.43 4.94 -10.41
C ASP A 374 3.63 5.65 -11.06
N LEU A 375 4.86 5.33 -10.63
CA LEU A 375 6.08 5.86 -11.26
C LEU A 375 6.23 5.38 -12.69
N VAL A 376 6.00 4.09 -12.95
CA VAL A 376 6.08 3.51 -14.30
C VAL A 376 5.01 4.10 -15.22
N GLU A 377 3.81 4.33 -14.69
CA GLU A 377 2.72 5.02 -15.40
C GLU A 377 3.17 6.44 -15.78
N LEU A 378 3.75 7.21 -14.85
CA LEU A 378 4.28 8.55 -15.13
C LEU A 378 5.46 8.56 -16.12
N LEU A 379 6.42 7.65 -15.97
CA LEU A 379 7.55 7.53 -16.89
C LEU A 379 7.06 7.26 -18.32
N ASN A 380 6.04 6.39 -18.46
CA ASN A 380 5.44 6.07 -19.75
C ASN A 380 4.64 7.26 -20.31
N ASP A 381 3.78 7.88 -19.50
CA ASP A 381 2.91 8.97 -19.91
C ASP A 381 3.70 10.22 -20.31
N ASN A 382 4.83 10.48 -19.64
CA ASN A 382 5.78 11.53 -19.99
C ASN A 382 6.76 11.14 -21.12
N GLN A 383 6.61 9.94 -21.71
CA GLN A 383 7.43 9.43 -22.82
C GLN A 383 8.94 9.35 -22.48
N VAL A 384 9.28 9.14 -21.22
CA VAL A 384 10.67 9.07 -20.73
C VAL A 384 11.06 7.71 -20.16
N LEU A 385 10.14 6.73 -20.17
CA LEU A 385 10.39 5.36 -19.74
C LEU A 385 11.51 4.71 -20.54
N SER A 386 12.63 4.40 -19.87
CA SER A 386 13.76 3.68 -20.44
C SER A 386 13.42 2.23 -20.78
N ASP A 387 14.13 1.70 -21.78
CA ASP A 387 14.00 0.31 -22.18
C ASP A 387 14.52 -0.65 -21.10
N GLU A 388 15.54 -0.24 -20.34
CA GLU A 388 16.06 -0.97 -19.18
C GLU A 388 14.94 -1.25 -18.17
N ILE A 389 14.24 -0.21 -17.70
CA ILE A 389 13.11 -0.39 -16.77
C ILE A 389 12.02 -1.24 -17.43
N LEU A 390 11.68 -0.98 -18.70
CA LEU A 390 10.64 -1.73 -19.41
C LEU A 390 10.95 -3.24 -19.53
N GLU A 391 12.22 -3.63 -19.60
CA GLU A 391 12.67 -5.01 -19.60
C GLU A 391 12.49 -5.69 -18.23
N GLU A 392 12.59 -4.94 -17.13
CA GLU A 392 12.39 -5.44 -15.77
C GLU A 392 10.92 -5.68 -15.42
N LEU A 393 10.01 -4.80 -15.85
CA LEU A 393 8.61 -4.80 -15.43
C LEU A 393 7.85 -6.14 -15.55
N PRO A 394 8.07 -6.99 -16.59
CA PRO A 394 7.42 -8.30 -16.65
C PRO A 394 7.74 -9.23 -15.48
N TYR A 395 8.80 -8.92 -14.73
CA TYR A 395 9.28 -9.69 -13.59
C TYR A 395 9.09 -8.94 -12.27
N ASP A 396 8.31 -7.86 -12.24
CA ASP A 396 8.03 -7.17 -10.97
C ASP A 396 7.31 -8.10 -9.98
N SER A 397 7.53 -7.91 -8.68
CA SER A 397 6.82 -8.67 -7.64
C SER A 397 5.32 -8.38 -7.59
N ASN A 398 4.93 -7.16 -7.94
CA ASN A 398 3.55 -6.69 -7.94
C ASN A 398 2.85 -7.02 -9.28
N ASP A 399 1.70 -7.68 -9.22
CA ASP A 399 0.97 -8.11 -10.42
C ASP A 399 0.44 -6.96 -11.28
N ASP A 400 0.07 -5.84 -10.66
CA ASP A 400 -0.44 -4.68 -11.38
C ASP A 400 0.66 -3.98 -12.19
N VAL A 401 1.90 -4.00 -11.71
CA VAL A 401 3.06 -3.55 -12.49
C VAL A 401 3.28 -4.46 -13.70
N ARG A 402 3.18 -5.79 -13.54
CA ARG A 402 3.29 -6.75 -14.67
C ARG A 402 2.15 -6.59 -15.68
N LYS A 403 0.92 -6.33 -15.22
CA LYS A 403 -0.23 -5.99 -16.08
C LYS A 403 0.03 -4.70 -16.85
N LEU A 404 0.55 -3.66 -16.18
CA LEU A 404 0.92 -2.39 -16.82
C LEU A 404 2.00 -2.59 -17.89
N SER A 405 3.04 -3.40 -17.63
CA SER A 405 4.07 -3.75 -18.62
C SER A 405 3.47 -4.31 -19.91
N ARG A 406 2.53 -5.25 -19.80
CA ARG A 406 1.84 -5.85 -20.96
C ARG A 406 1.06 -4.80 -21.75
N LYS A 407 0.40 -3.85 -21.07
CA LYS A 407 -0.31 -2.74 -21.70
C LYS A 407 0.66 -1.84 -22.48
N ILE A 408 1.76 -1.41 -21.84
CA ILE A 408 2.77 -0.53 -22.45
C ILE A 408 3.39 -1.19 -23.69
N LYS A 409 3.81 -2.46 -23.59
CA LYS A 409 4.41 -3.19 -24.73
C LYS A 409 3.46 -3.29 -25.93
N ARG A 410 2.17 -3.53 -25.69
CA ARG A 410 1.14 -3.53 -26.74
C ARG A 410 0.98 -2.16 -27.40
N GLN A 411 0.96 -1.09 -26.60
CA GLN A 411 0.86 0.28 -27.09
C GLN A 411 2.06 0.64 -27.98
N ARG A 412 3.29 0.38 -27.53
CA ARG A 412 4.51 0.63 -28.31
C ARG A 412 4.53 -0.16 -29.62
N SER A 413 4.14 -1.43 -29.59
CA SER A 413 4.09 -2.27 -30.80
C SER A 413 3.08 -1.75 -31.84
N ALA A 414 1.93 -1.24 -31.38
CA ALA A 414 0.92 -0.66 -32.26
C ALA A 414 1.39 0.66 -32.93
N VAL A 415 2.19 1.47 -32.23
CA VAL A 415 2.78 2.69 -32.79
C VAL A 415 3.75 2.36 -33.93
N VAL A 416 4.65 1.39 -33.71
CA VAL A 416 5.62 0.95 -34.73
C VAL A 416 4.90 0.44 -35.99
N MET A 417 3.90 -0.44 -35.82
CA MET A 417 3.12 -0.97 -36.97
C MET A 417 2.34 0.09 -37.76
N ASN A 418 2.00 1.23 -37.14
CA ASN A 418 1.31 2.32 -37.84
C ASN A 418 2.29 3.25 -38.58
N GLN A 419 3.52 3.40 -38.06
CA GLN A 419 4.59 4.13 -38.75
C GLN A 419 5.05 3.38 -40.00
N ASP A 420 5.15 2.04 -39.95
CA ASP A 420 5.54 1.23 -41.12
C ASP A 420 4.48 1.18 -42.24
N LYS A 421 3.22 1.55 -41.95
CA LYS A 421 2.14 1.62 -42.95
C LYS A 421 1.99 2.99 -43.61
N THR A 422 2.74 3.99 -43.15
CA THR A 422 2.67 5.38 -43.65
C THR A 422 3.92 5.79 -44.45
N VAL A 423 4.79 4.82 -44.79
CA VAL A 423 5.96 5.00 -45.66
C VAL A 423 5.71 4.37 -47.02
#